data_AF-A0A3N5NJD3-F1
#
_entry.id   AF-A0A3N5NJD3-F1
#
_cell.length_a   1.000
_cell.length_b   1.000
_cell.length_c   1.000
_cell.angle_alpha   90.00
_cell.angle_beta   90.00
_cell.angle_gamma   90.00
#
_symmetry.space_group_name_H-M   'P 1'
#
loop_
_entity.id
_entity.type
_entity.pdbx_description
1 polymer ?
#
loop_
_entity_poly.entity_id
_entity_poly.type
_entity_poly.pdbx_seq_one_letter_code
_entity_poly.pdbx_strand_id
1 'polypeptide(L)'
;MPHRIEVTLKFHLQDPQGLKTARQCREDLKLEVSGIRTIKVYLVEADLSEEQLRAVAEGPFSDPVIQVAAINRPLALELAKKRD
;
A
#
# COMPACT_ATOMS: atom_id res chain seq x y z
N MET A 1 -0.34 -20.56 8.35
CA MET A 1 -1.24 -19.92 7.35
C MET A 1 -0.47 -18.79 6.70
N PRO A 2 -0.70 -18.46 5.41
CA PRO A 2 -0.02 -17.33 4.81
C PRO A 2 -0.54 -16.01 5.39
N HIS A 3 0.38 -15.11 5.73
CA HIS A 3 0.09 -13.76 6.18
C HIS A 3 0.23 -12.76 5.04
N ARG A 4 -0.68 -11.79 4.98
CA ARG A 4 -0.67 -10.72 3.97
C ARG A 4 -0.18 -9.43 4.62
N ILE A 5 0.90 -8.86 4.10
CA ILE A 5 1.41 -7.57 4.53
C ILE A 5 1.24 -6.59 3.37
N GLU A 6 0.40 -5.58 3.55
CA GLU A 6 0.23 -4.48 2.60
C GLU A 6 1.04 -3.26 3.06
N VAL A 7 1.71 -2.59 2.13
CA VAL A 7 2.54 -1.42 2.38
C VAL A 7 2.25 -0.34 1.34
N THR A 8 2.02 0.88 1.80
CA THR A 8 1.78 2.07 0.94
C THR A 8 2.52 3.27 1.50
N LEU A 9 2.78 4.27 0.64
CA LEU A 9 3.21 5.59 1.11
C LEU A 9 2.16 6.19 2.06
N LYS A 10 2.63 6.96 3.05
CA LYS A 10 1.79 7.75 3.95
C LYS A 10 0.84 8.64 3.14
N PHE A 11 -0.37 8.81 3.65
CA PHE A 11 -1.49 9.46 2.93
C PHE A 11 -1.19 10.91 2.50
N HIS A 12 -0.38 11.64 3.28
CA HIS A 12 0.01 13.02 2.98
C HIS A 12 1.18 13.13 1.99
N LEU A 13 1.84 12.02 1.66
CA LEU A 13 2.93 12.00 0.68
C LEU A 13 2.37 11.72 -0.71
N GLN A 14 2.94 12.38 -1.71
CA GLN A 14 2.63 12.15 -3.10
C GLN A 14 3.13 10.76 -3.54
N ASP A 15 2.36 10.07 -4.39
CA ASP A 15 2.76 8.80 -4.99
C ASP A 15 3.14 9.02 -6.46
N PRO A 16 4.44 9.12 -6.81
CA PRO A 16 4.87 9.37 -8.18
C PRO A 16 4.44 8.28 -9.15
N GLN A 17 4.43 7.02 -8.71
CA GLN A 17 4.03 5.88 -9.54
C GLN A 17 2.53 5.91 -9.82
N GLY A 18 1.73 6.19 -8.79
CA GLY A 18 0.29 6.39 -8.92
C GLY A 18 -0.05 7.52 -9.88
N LEU A 19 0.65 8.66 -9.78
CA LEU A 19 0.43 9.80 -10.66
C LEU A 19 0.79 9.52 -12.11
N LYS A 20 1.94 8.88 -12.36
CA LYS A 20 2.34 8.47 -13.70
C LYS A 20 1.29 7.55 -14.32
N THR A 21 0.83 6.57 -13.55
CA THR A 21 -0.18 5.60 -14.00
C THR A 21 -1.51 6.28 -14.28
N ALA A 22 -1.97 7.18 -13.40
CA ALA A 22 -3.22 7.91 -13.59
C ALA A 22 -3.17 8.80 -14.85
N ARG A 23 -2.01 9.41 -15.12
CA ARG A 23 -1.78 10.17 -16.35
C ARG A 23 -1.88 9.27 -17.59
N GLN A 24 -1.22 8.12 -17.60
CA GLN A 24 -1.28 7.15 -18.70
C GLN A 24 -2.71 6.64 -18.94
N CYS A 25 -3.47 6.33 -17.88
CA CYS A 25 -4.87 5.93 -18.02
C CYS A 25 -5.73 7.01 -18.72
N ARG A 26 -5.48 8.29 -18.44
CA ARG A 26 -6.19 9.40 -19.09
C ARG A 26 -5.73 9.63 -20.53
N GLU A 27 -4.42 9.61 -20.76
CA GLU A 27 -3.83 9.93 -22.06
C GLU A 27 -4.04 8.79 -23.06
N ASP A 28 -3.78 7.55 -22.66
CA ASP A 28 -3.72 6.39 -23.55
C ASP A 28 -5.07 5.67 -23.64
N LEU A 29 -5.77 5.52 -22.51
CA LEU A 29 -7.02 4.75 -22.42
C LEU A 29 -8.28 5.61 -22.40
N LYS A 30 -8.14 6.95 -22.32
CA LYS A 30 -9.25 7.91 -22.21
C LYS A 30 -10.19 7.64 -21.02
N LEU A 31 -9.66 7.07 -19.94
CA LEU A 31 -10.42 6.79 -18.71
C LEU A 31 -10.38 8.00 -17.78
N GLU A 32 -11.53 8.35 -17.18
CA GLU A 32 -11.58 9.38 -16.13
C GLU A 32 -11.03 8.82 -14.82
N VAL A 33 -9.74 9.08 -14.56
CA VAL A 33 -9.06 8.69 -13.33
C VAL A 33 -8.70 9.93 -12.52
N SER A 34 -9.35 10.07 -11.35
CA SER A 34 -9.11 11.17 -10.42
C SER A 34 -7.80 11.03 -9.64
N GLY A 35 -7.36 9.80 -9.37
CA GLY A 35 -6.09 9.52 -8.70
C GLY A 35 -5.89 8.04 -8.44
N ILE A 36 -4.64 7.62 -8.40
CA ILE A 36 -4.21 6.24 -8.10
C ILE A 36 -3.26 6.27 -6.91
N ARG A 37 -3.37 5.26 -6.04
CA ARG A 37 -2.42 4.97 -4.96
C ARG A 37 -1.89 3.56 -5.13
N THR A 38 -0.59 3.39 -4.95
CA THR A 38 0.10 2.12 -5.10
C THR A 38 0.19 1.44 -3.75
N ILE A 39 -0.25 0.18 -3.69
CA ILE A 39 -0.08 -0.70 -2.52
C ILE A 39 0.81 -1.86 -2.95
N LYS A 40 1.90 -2.06 -2.22
CA LYS A 40 2.74 -3.24 -2.34
C LYS A 40 2.22 -4.33 -1.41
N VAL A 41 2.10 -5.55 -1.91
CA VAL A 41 1.55 -6.68 -1.16
C VAL A 41 2.59 -7.78 -1.07
N TYR A 42 2.90 -8.20 0.14
CA TYR A 42 3.73 -9.37 0.42
C TYR A 42 2.84 -10.50 0.97
N LEU A 43 3.03 -11.70 0.43
CA LEU A 43 2.44 -12.93 0.98
C LEU A 43 3.56 -13.72 1.65
N VAL A 44 3.44 -13.93 2.96
CA VAL A 44 4.47 -14.54 3.79
C VAL A 44 3.93 -15.86 4.32
N GLU A 45 4.50 -16.97 3.88
CA GLU A 45 4.19 -18.29 4.41
C GLU A 45 5.27 -18.69 5.43
N ALA A 46 5.02 -18.36 6.69
CA ALA A 46 5.90 -18.67 7.81
C ALA A 46 5.10 -18.78 9.11
N ASP A 47 5.62 -19.55 10.07
CA ASP A 47 5.07 -19.62 11.42
C ASP A 47 5.67 -18.48 12.25
N LEU A 48 5.01 -17.32 12.21
CA LEU A 48 5.43 -16.10 12.89
C LEU A 48 4.41 -15.74 13.97
N SER A 49 4.89 -15.33 15.14
CA SER A 49 4.02 -14.69 16.13
C SER A 49 3.52 -13.34 15.63
N GLU A 50 2.47 -12.81 16.27
CA GLU A 50 1.95 -11.47 15.98
C GLU A 50 3.02 -10.39 16.17
N GLU A 51 3.87 -10.52 17.19
CA GLU A 51 4.98 -9.59 17.45
C GLU A 51 6.03 -9.65 16.32
N GLN A 52 6.35 -10.86 15.85
CA GLN A 52 7.29 -11.04 14.74
C GLN A 52 6.72 -10.49 13.43
N LEU A 53 5.43 -10.71 13.16
CA LEU A 53 4.75 -10.14 12.00
C LEU A 53 4.78 -8.61 12.01
N ARG A 54 4.55 -7.99 13.17
CA ARG A 54 4.67 -6.53 13.34
C ARG A 54 6.09 -6.06 13.10
N ALA A 55 7.08 -6.70 13.71
CA ALA A 55 8.49 -6.36 13.51
C ALA A 55 8.92 -6.47 12.05
N VAL A 56 8.44 -7.50 11.34
CA VAL A 56 8.72 -7.72 9.92
C VAL A 56 8.01 -6.67 9.05
N ALA A 57 6.75 -6.34 9.36
CA ALA A 57 5.98 -5.33 8.63
C ALA A 57 6.58 -3.92 8.80
N GLU A 58 6.97 -3.52 10.01
CA GLU A 58 7.50 -2.19 10.35
C GLU A 58 9.01 -2.05 10.07
N GLY A 59 9.73 -3.18 9.92
CA GLY A 59 11.15 -3.21 9.63
C GLY A 59 11.45 -3.49 8.15
N PRO A 60 11.81 -4.74 7.77
CA PRO A 60 12.32 -5.05 6.43
C PRO A 60 11.34 -4.77 5.29
N PHE A 61 10.03 -4.80 5.52
CA PHE A 61 9.05 -4.62 4.44
C PHE A 61 8.54 -3.21 4.23
N SER A 62 8.80 -2.28 5.16
CA SER A 62 8.39 -0.89 5.01
C SER A 62 9.44 0.09 5.52
N ASP A 63 9.47 1.26 4.89
CA ASP A 63 10.19 2.41 5.43
C ASP A 63 9.28 3.14 6.43
N PRO A 64 9.56 3.12 7.75
CA PRO A 64 8.67 3.71 8.75
C PRO A 64 8.56 5.24 8.65
N VAL A 65 9.50 5.90 7.97
CA VAL A 65 9.49 7.35 7.78
C VAL A 65 8.45 7.76 6.75
N ILE A 66 8.33 7.01 5.65
CA ILE A 66 7.48 7.43 4.50
C ILE A 66 6.34 6.46 4.19
N GLN A 67 6.31 5.26 4.76
CA GLN A 67 5.29 4.24 4.48
C GLN A 67 4.47 3.89 5.72
N VAL A 68 3.35 3.22 5.47
CA VAL A 68 2.53 2.56 6.48
C VAL A 68 2.28 1.12 6.04
N ALA A 69 2.25 0.22 7.01
CA ALA A 69 2.01 -1.21 6.79
C ALA A 69 0.72 -1.69 7.46
N ALA A 70 0.16 -2.75 6.91
CA ALA A 70 -1.05 -3.39 7.37
C ALA A 70 -0.93 -4.90 7.25
N ILE A 71 -1.28 -5.60 8.32
CA ILE A 71 -1.16 -7.05 8.42
C ILE A 71 -2.58 -7.63 8.37
N ASN A 72 -2.81 -8.56 7.44
CA ASN A 72 -4.08 -9.27 7.22
C ASN A 72 -5.31 -8.34 7.10
N ARG A 73 -5.11 -7.07 6.71
CA ARG A 73 -6.17 -6.07 6.52
C ARG A 73 -5.92 -5.25 5.25
N PRO A 74 -6.97 -4.87 4.50
CA PRO A 74 -6.82 -4.16 3.23
C PRO A 74 -6.62 -2.65 3.41
N LEU A 75 -5.45 -2.13 3.02
CA LEU A 75 -5.16 -0.68 3.03
C LEU A 75 -5.99 0.09 2.00
N ALA A 76 -6.43 -0.57 0.93
CA ALA A 76 -7.25 0.06 -0.10
C ALA A 76 -8.53 0.70 0.49
N LEU A 77 -9.17 0.03 1.45
CA LEU A 77 -10.38 0.55 2.11
C LEU A 77 -10.08 1.76 3.00
N GLU A 78 -8.91 1.79 3.62
CA GLU A 78 -8.49 2.92 4.47
C GLU A 78 -8.11 4.15 3.63
N LEU A 79 -7.49 3.92 2.47
CA LEU A 79 -7.18 4.99 1.52
C LEU A 79 -8.44 5.59 0.89
N ALA A 80 -9.46 4.77 0.63
CA ALA A 80 -10.73 5.26 0.10
C ALA A 80 -11.43 6.22 1.08
N LYS A 81 -11.46 5.88 2.37
CA LYS A 81 -12.13 6.69 3.42
C LYS A 81 -11.47 8.05 3.70
N LYS A 82 -10.20 8.24 3.31
CA LYS A 82 -9.45 9.49 3.55
C LYS A 82 -9.52 10.47 2.37
N ARG A 83 -10.26 10.15 1.31
CA ARG A 83 -10.46 11.02 0.14
C ARG A 83 -11.70 11.92 0.26
N ASP A 84 -12.54 11.70 1.26
CA ASP A 84 -13.68 12.52 1.65
C ASP A 84 -13.28 13.53 2.74
#